data_AF-A0A2P9HBV4-F1
#
_entry.id   AF-A0A2P9HBV4-F1
#
_cell.length_a   1.000
_cell.length_b   1.000
_cell.length_c   1.000
_cell.angle_alpha   90.00
_cell.angle_beta   90.00
_cell.angle_gamma   90.00
#
_symmetry.space_group_name_H-M   'P 1'
#
loop_
_entity.id
_entity.type
_entity.pdbx_description
1 polymer ?
#
loop_
_entity_poly.entity_id
_entity_poly.type
_entity_poly.pdbx_seq_one_letter_code
_entity_poly.pdbx_strand_id
1 'polypeptide(L)'
;MWTSITASSFRIFCGWAAGVAVGIPLGMTMGYFRLVRQIFDPYIEFFRFIPPIAFVTLSVIWLGPGEASKIALIFYTTVFTVTLNALAGSMADSDLRIKAAASLGATRVQTLLTVVVPSTVPFMITGARIAMGNSFLTIVSAEIVAAQEGLGALIWNARNYGRTDWVFVGIIVLGCLGFLFDRILRAVAAKTLKRYGVNV
;
A
#
# COMPACT_ATOMS: atom_id res chain seq x y z
N MET A 1 12.13 0.08 23.06
CA MET A 1 11.13 -0.84 22.48
C MET A 1 9.81 -0.12 22.20
N TRP A 2 9.16 0.52 23.18
CA TRP A 2 7.95 1.31 22.92
C TRP A 2 8.16 2.40 21.86
N THR A 3 9.27 3.14 21.94
CA THR A 3 9.69 4.12 20.92
C THR A 3 9.86 3.50 19.53
N SER A 4 10.45 2.30 19.47
CA SER A 4 10.63 1.53 18.23
C SER A 4 9.29 1.11 17.62
N ILE A 5 8.33 0.67 18.45
CA ILE A 5 6.98 0.28 18.02
C ILE A 5 6.24 1.49 17.46
N THR A 6 6.24 2.61 18.19
CA THR A 6 5.51 3.82 17.77
C THR A 6 6.11 4.41 16.50
N ALA A 7 7.43 4.49 16.39
CA ALA A 7 8.12 4.98 15.20
C ALA A 7 7.80 4.13 13.97
N SER A 8 7.95 2.80 14.03
CA SER A 8 7.64 1.93 12.89
C SER A 8 6.15 2.00 12.53
N SER A 9 5.26 1.97 13.51
CA SER A 9 3.80 2.04 13.28
C SER A 9 3.39 3.35 12.60
N PHE A 10 3.94 4.48 13.04
CA PHE A 10 3.70 5.79 12.43
C PHE A 10 4.15 5.83 10.96
N ARG A 11 5.39 5.39 10.69
CA ARG A 11 5.96 5.36 9.34
C ARG A 11 5.12 4.49 8.40
N ILE A 12 4.77 3.28 8.86
CA ILE A 12 3.93 2.34 8.11
C ILE A 12 2.59 3.00 7.78
N PHE A 13 1.90 3.54 8.79
CA PHE A 13 0.58 4.12 8.60
C PHE A 13 0.62 5.31 7.62
N CYS A 14 1.56 6.24 7.81
CA CYS A 14 1.66 7.43 6.95
C CYS A 14 2.01 7.08 5.50
N GLY A 15 3.03 6.25 5.28
CA GLY A 15 3.45 5.87 3.93
C GLY A 15 2.38 5.05 3.21
N TRP A 16 1.76 4.11 3.92
CA TRP A 16 0.68 3.28 3.39
C TRP A 16 -0.56 4.12 3.08
N ALA A 17 -1.01 4.99 4.00
CA ALA A 17 -2.19 5.81 3.79
C ALA A 17 -2.00 6.77 2.60
N ALA A 18 -0.83 7.41 2.48
CA ALA A 18 -0.50 8.25 1.35
C ALA A 18 -0.46 7.44 0.04
N GLY A 19 0.13 6.25 0.05
CA GLY A 19 0.22 5.38 -1.13
C GLY A 19 -1.15 4.88 -1.58
N VAL A 20 -2.05 4.55 -0.65
CA VAL A 20 -3.44 4.17 -0.95
C VAL A 20 -4.20 5.36 -1.54
N ALA A 21 -4.06 6.53 -0.93
CA ALA A 21 -4.75 7.75 -1.36
C ALA A 21 -4.37 8.17 -2.79
N VAL A 22 -3.13 7.91 -3.23
CA VAL A 22 -2.67 8.19 -4.60
C VAL A 22 -2.92 7.01 -5.55
N GLY A 23 -2.67 5.79 -5.08
CA GLY A 23 -2.72 4.59 -5.92
C GLY A 23 -4.14 4.23 -6.37
N ILE A 24 -5.15 4.44 -5.52
CA ILE A 24 -6.55 4.17 -5.91
C ILE A 24 -6.98 5.09 -7.07
N PRO A 25 -6.89 6.43 -6.98
CA PRO A 25 -7.24 7.31 -8.09
C PRO A 25 -6.45 7.01 -9.36
N LEU A 26 -5.14 6.74 -9.25
CA LEU A 26 -4.30 6.43 -10.40
C LEU A 26 -4.75 5.13 -11.09
N GLY A 27 -4.98 4.06 -10.34
CA GLY A 27 -5.42 2.78 -10.91
C GLY A 27 -6.80 2.87 -11.55
N MET A 28 -7.72 3.61 -10.92
CA MET A 28 -9.07 3.83 -11.47
C MET A 28 -9.07 4.67 -12.74
N THR A 29 -8.27 5.73 -12.78
CA THR A 29 -8.16 6.59 -13.97
C THR A 29 -7.47 5.85 -15.12
N MET A 30 -6.45 5.04 -14.86
CA MET A 30 -5.85 4.14 -15.87
C MET A 30 -6.86 3.11 -16.38
N GLY A 31 -7.67 2.53 -15.49
CA GLY A 31 -8.71 1.58 -15.84
C GLY A 31 -9.72 2.11 -16.84
N TYR A 32 -10.13 3.36 -16.64
CA TYR A 32 -11.22 3.97 -17.38
C TYR A 32 -10.74 4.75 -18.62
N PHE A 33 -9.57 5.40 -18.54
CA PHE A 33 -9.01 6.20 -19.63
C PHE A 33 -7.82 5.48 -20.28
N ARG A 34 -8.05 4.92 -21.47
CA ARG A 34 -7.02 4.21 -22.25
C ARG A 34 -5.75 5.03 -22.49
N LEU A 35 -5.87 6.35 -22.68
CA LEU A 35 -4.73 7.25 -22.85
C LEU A 35 -3.86 7.32 -21.59
N VAL A 36 -4.48 7.47 -20.42
CA VAL A 36 -3.78 7.49 -19.12
C VAL A 36 -3.07 6.14 -18.93
N ARG A 37 -3.75 5.04 -19.21
CA ARG A 37 -3.12 3.71 -19.17
C ARG A 37 -1.90 3.61 -20.08
N GLN A 38 -2.01 3.97 -21.35
CA GLN A 38 -0.90 3.87 -22.31
C GLN A 38 0.33 4.69 -21.87
N ILE A 39 0.11 5.83 -21.22
CA ILE A 39 1.19 6.66 -20.68
C ILE A 39 1.79 6.01 -19.44
N PHE A 40 0.99 5.58 -18.47
CA PHE A 40 1.47 5.15 -17.15
C PHE A 40 1.84 3.65 -17.04
N ASP A 41 1.27 2.77 -17.86
CA ASP A 41 1.54 1.32 -17.83
C ASP A 41 3.04 1.02 -17.90
N PRO A 42 3.81 1.54 -18.88
CA PRO A 42 5.23 1.22 -19.01
C PRO A 42 6.04 1.59 -17.77
N TYR A 43 5.72 2.74 -17.15
CA TYR A 43 6.41 3.18 -15.94
C TYR A 43 6.04 2.29 -14.74
N ILE A 44 4.77 2.00 -14.54
CA ILE A 44 4.32 1.14 -13.43
C ILE A 44 4.89 -0.27 -13.58
N GLU A 45 4.89 -0.81 -14.79
CA GLU A 45 5.44 -2.12 -15.09
C GLU A 45 6.94 -2.19 -14.92
N PHE A 46 7.68 -1.10 -15.19
CA PHE A 46 9.11 -1.03 -14.94
C PHE A 46 9.44 -0.89 -13.46
N PHE A 47 8.83 0.10 -12.79
CA PHE A 47 9.15 0.41 -11.40
C PHE A 47 8.74 -0.71 -10.44
N ARG A 48 7.69 -1.49 -10.72
CA ARG A 48 7.31 -2.63 -9.85
C ARG A 48 8.41 -3.68 -9.67
N PHE A 49 9.37 -3.77 -10.60
CA PHE A 49 10.46 -4.73 -10.51
C PHE A 49 11.64 -4.23 -9.68
N ILE A 50 11.69 -2.92 -9.38
CA ILE A 50 12.77 -2.35 -8.59
C ILE A 50 12.40 -2.48 -7.11
N PRO A 51 13.16 -3.26 -6.31
CA PRO A 51 12.87 -3.42 -4.90
C PRO A 51 12.99 -2.08 -4.16
N PRO A 52 12.07 -1.74 -3.23
CA PRO A 52 12.15 -0.50 -2.46
C PRO A 52 13.47 -0.37 -1.69
N ILE A 53 14.06 -1.48 -1.25
CA ILE A 53 15.34 -1.49 -0.53
C ILE A 53 16.50 -0.89 -1.36
N ALA A 54 16.46 -1.01 -2.69
CA ALA A 54 17.47 -0.42 -3.57
C ALA A 54 17.46 1.11 -3.52
N PHE A 55 16.32 1.71 -3.18
CA PHE A 55 16.17 3.16 -3.05
C PHE A 55 16.53 3.67 -1.65
N VAL A 56 16.89 2.82 -0.69
CA VAL A 56 17.15 3.29 0.69
C VAL A 56 18.24 4.36 0.71
N THR A 57 19.42 4.07 0.14
CA THR A 57 20.52 5.03 0.11
C THR A 57 20.15 6.31 -0.63
N LEU A 58 19.47 6.19 -1.77
CA LEU A 58 19.03 7.35 -2.55
C LEU A 58 18.04 8.21 -1.76
N SER A 59 17.06 7.58 -1.10
CA SER A 59 16.05 8.26 -0.29
C SER A 59 16.67 9.02 0.88
N VAL A 60 17.74 8.48 1.49
CA VAL A 60 18.48 9.15 2.56
C VAL A 60 19.27 10.34 2.04
N ILE A 61 19.89 10.23 0.86
CA ILE A 61 20.64 11.35 0.25
C ILE A 61 19.70 12.49 -0.12
N TRP A 62 18.53 12.18 -0.70
CA TRP A 62 17.60 13.20 -1.20
C TRP A 62 16.67 13.77 -0.14
N LEU A 63 16.10 12.94 0.73
CA LEU A 63 15.10 13.32 1.73
C LEU A 63 15.69 13.44 3.14
N GLY A 64 16.98 13.13 3.28
CA GLY A 64 17.68 13.10 4.57
C GLY A 64 17.48 11.79 5.34
N PRO A 65 18.27 11.58 6.41
CA PRO A 65 18.21 10.40 7.27
C PRO A 65 16.98 10.37 8.20
N GLY A 66 16.11 11.38 8.13
CA GLY A 66 14.92 11.53 8.98
C GLY A 66 13.80 10.54 8.66
N GLU A 67 12.56 10.92 9.01
CA GLU A 67 11.35 10.11 8.83
C GLU A 67 10.90 10.03 7.36
N ALA A 68 11.11 11.12 6.61
CA ALA A 68 10.63 11.29 5.24
C ALA A 68 11.16 10.21 4.28
N SER A 69 12.43 9.81 4.42
CA SER A 69 13.04 8.77 3.58
C SER A 69 12.33 7.42 3.74
N LYS A 70 12.10 6.98 4.99
CA LYS A 70 11.41 5.71 5.27
C LYS A 70 9.96 5.74 4.82
N ILE A 71 9.26 6.85 5.07
CA ILE A 71 7.86 7.04 4.63
C ILE A 71 7.76 7.00 3.11
N ALA A 72 8.70 7.63 2.39
CA ALA A 72 8.73 7.63 0.93
C ALA A 72 8.92 6.23 0.32
N LEU A 73 9.71 5.35 0.95
CA LEU A 73 9.87 3.97 0.50
C LEU A 73 8.60 3.15 0.66
N ILE A 74 7.89 3.35 1.77
CA ILE A 74 6.60 2.71 2.02
C ILE A 74 5.53 3.23 1.05
N PHE A 75 5.53 4.54 0.81
CA PHE A 75 4.69 5.16 -0.21
C PHE A 75 4.96 4.55 -1.58
N TYR A 76 6.22 4.43 -1.98
CA TYR A 76 6.65 3.82 -3.23
C TYR A 76 6.11 2.41 -3.39
N THR A 77 6.35 1.49 -2.44
CA THR A 77 5.82 0.12 -2.56
C THR A 77 4.30 0.07 -2.57
N THR A 78 3.64 0.95 -1.83
CA THR A 78 2.19 0.95 -1.68
C THR A 78 1.52 1.45 -2.95
N VAL A 79 2.01 2.57 -3.52
CA VAL A 79 1.34 3.23 -4.64
C VAL A 79 1.23 2.29 -5.83
N PHE A 80 2.30 1.55 -6.19
CA PHE A 80 2.28 0.61 -7.32
C PHE A 80 1.39 -0.61 -7.03
N THR A 81 1.50 -1.20 -5.84
CA THR A 81 0.68 -2.37 -5.46
C THR A 81 -0.81 -2.05 -5.51
N VAL A 82 -1.20 -0.90 -4.97
CA VAL A 82 -2.60 -0.45 -4.93
C VAL A 82 -3.09 -0.05 -6.31
N THR A 83 -2.26 0.65 -7.10
CA THR A 83 -2.59 1.05 -8.47
C THR A 83 -2.91 -0.16 -9.34
N LEU A 84 -2.08 -1.20 -9.28
CA LEU A 84 -2.27 -2.43 -10.06
C LEU A 84 -3.55 -3.17 -9.67
N ASN A 85 -3.85 -3.25 -8.37
CA ASN A 85 -5.08 -3.90 -7.91
C ASN A 85 -6.34 -3.11 -8.28
N ALA A 86 -6.32 -1.78 -8.15
CA ALA A 86 -7.42 -0.92 -8.58
C ALA A 86 -7.63 -1.00 -10.11
N LEU A 87 -6.55 -0.99 -10.88
CA LEU A 87 -6.56 -1.20 -12.33
C LEU A 87 -7.17 -2.57 -12.68
N ALA A 88 -6.72 -3.64 -12.05
CA ALA A 88 -7.28 -4.99 -12.26
C ALA A 88 -8.78 -5.05 -11.98
N GLY A 89 -9.23 -4.44 -10.87
CA GLY A 89 -10.65 -4.34 -10.55
C GLY A 89 -11.43 -3.60 -11.63
N SER A 90 -10.94 -2.44 -12.08
CA SER A 90 -11.64 -1.62 -13.08
C SER A 90 -11.83 -2.32 -14.43
N MET A 91 -10.93 -3.23 -14.76
CA MET A 91 -11.01 -4.05 -15.98
C MET A 91 -11.85 -5.32 -15.80
N ALA A 92 -12.10 -5.74 -14.56
CA ALA A 92 -12.88 -6.94 -14.26
C ALA A 92 -14.40 -6.72 -14.41
N ASP A 93 -14.84 -5.47 -14.52
CA ASP A 93 -16.26 -5.17 -14.73
C ASP A 93 -16.76 -5.64 -16.09
N SER A 94 -17.95 -6.25 -16.10
CA SER A 94 -18.57 -6.69 -17.34
C SER A 94 -18.93 -5.48 -18.21
N ASP A 95 -18.50 -5.52 -19.47
CA ASP A 95 -18.86 -4.56 -20.53
C ASP A 95 -20.39 -4.33 -20.61
N LEU A 96 -21.18 -5.33 -20.21
CA LEU A 96 -22.64 -5.24 -20.09
C LEU A 96 -23.13 -4.14 -19.13
N ARG A 97 -22.52 -3.99 -17.94
CA ARG A 97 -22.93 -2.98 -16.94
C ARG A 97 -22.59 -1.57 -17.43
N ILE A 98 -21.44 -1.42 -18.07
CA ILE A 98 -20.98 -0.15 -18.65
C ILE A 98 -21.91 0.25 -19.81
N LYS A 99 -22.22 -0.69 -20.71
CA LYS A 99 -23.16 -0.47 -21.83
C LYS A 99 -24.58 -0.16 -21.35
N ALA A 100 -25.08 -0.85 -20.33
CA ALA A 100 -26.39 -0.58 -19.75
C ALA A 100 -26.48 0.84 -19.17
N ALA A 101 -25.46 1.29 -18.44
CA ALA A 101 -25.41 2.66 -17.94
C ALA A 101 -25.38 3.70 -19.08
N ALA A 102 -24.60 3.43 -20.13
CA ALA A 102 -24.56 4.29 -21.32
C ALA A 102 -25.92 4.35 -22.05
N SER A 103 -26.65 3.23 -22.14
CA SER A 103 -28.01 3.19 -22.71
C SER A 103 -29.04 3.98 -21.89
N LEU A 104 -28.81 4.16 -20.59
CA LEU A 104 -29.61 5.02 -19.71
C LEU A 104 -29.19 6.50 -19.76
N GLY A 105 -28.26 6.87 -20.66
CA GLY A 105 -27.78 8.24 -20.82
C GLY A 105 -26.71 8.67 -19.82
N ALA A 106 -26.10 7.74 -19.07
CA ALA A 106 -25.04 8.09 -18.14
C ALA A 106 -23.80 8.62 -18.88
N THR A 107 -23.29 9.76 -18.42
CA THR A 107 -22.00 10.27 -18.89
C THR A 107 -20.85 9.36 -18.47
N ARG A 108 -19.69 9.54 -19.10
CA ARG A 108 -18.49 8.76 -18.77
C ARG A 108 -18.11 8.84 -17.28
N VAL A 109 -18.14 10.05 -16.72
CA VAL A 109 -17.83 10.28 -15.29
C VAL A 109 -18.89 9.65 -14.38
N GLN A 110 -20.18 9.74 -14.74
CA GLN A 110 -21.25 9.07 -13.99
C GLN A 110 -21.11 7.54 -14.03
N THR A 111 -20.74 6.98 -15.17
CA THR A 111 -20.51 5.53 -15.31
C THR A 111 -19.35 5.08 -14.42
N LEU A 112 -18.24 5.85 -14.41
CA LEU A 112 -17.12 5.59 -13.53
C LEU A 112 -17.53 5.61 -12.05
N LEU A 113 -18.18 6.67 -11.59
CA LEU A 113 -18.48 6.87 -10.17
C LEU A 113 -19.61 5.98 -9.65
N THR A 114 -20.60 5.66 -10.47
CA THR A 114 -21.84 4.98 -10.03
C THR A 114 -21.82 3.48 -10.33
N VAL A 115 -21.00 3.02 -11.27
CA VAL A 115 -20.93 1.60 -11.66
C VAL A 115 -19.56 1.01 -11.34
N VAL A 116 -18.49 1.62 -11.87
CA VAL A 116 -17.13 1.07 -11.81
C VAL A 116 -16.49 1.25 -10.44
N VAL A 117 -16.61 2.40 -9.79
CA VAL A 117 -16.05 2.59 -8.44
C VAL A 117 -16.70 1.62 -7.44
N PRO A 118 -18.03 1.48 -7.37
CA PRO A 118 -18.69 0.54 -6.47
C PRO A 118 -18.28 -0.93 -6.65
N SER A 119 -18.14 -1.39 -7.89
CA SER A 119 -17.78 -2.79 -8.21
C SER A 119 -16.32 -3.11 -7.90
N THR A 120 -15.45 -2.11 -7.91
CA THR A 120 -14.01 -2.26 -7.71
C THR A 120 -13.55 -2.13 -6.27
N VAL A 121 -14.43 -1.71 -5.36
CA VAL A 121 -14.13 -1.58 -3.93
C VAL A 121 -13.47 -2.84 -3.32
N PRO A 122 -13.93 -4.08 -3.59
CA PRO A 122 -13.27 -5.27 -3.06
C PRO A 122 -11.81 -5.43 -3.54
N PHE A 123 -11.52 -5.04 -4.79
CA PHE A 123 -10.17 -5.05 -5.35
C PHE A 123 -9.30 -3.96 -4.73
N MET A 124 -9.84 -2.76 -4.50
CA MET A 124 -9.12 -1.69 -3.80
C MET A 124 -8.73 -2.11 -2.38
N ILE A 125 -9.65 -2.73 -1.64
CA ILE A 125 -9.38 -3.24 -0.28
C ILE A 125 -8.31 -4.33 -0.34
N THR A 126 -8.40 -5.24 -1.31
CA THR A 126 -7.42 -6.32 -1.49
C THR A 126 -6.03 -5.74 -1.76
N GLY A 127 -5.93 -4.78 -2.69
CA GLY A 127 -4.69 -4.06 -2.97
C GLY A 127 -4.12 -3.34 -1.76
N ALA A 128 -4.98 -2.65 -0.99
CA ALA A 128 -4.59 -1.96 0.22
C ALA A 128 -4.06 -2.92 1.30
N ARG A 129 -4.65 -4.12 1.44
CA ARG A 129 -4.18 -5.15 2.38
C ARG A 129 -2.85 -5.77 1.96
N ILE A 130 -2.70 -6.11 0.68
CA ILE A 130 -1.42 -6.60 0.14
C ILE A 130 -0.33 -5.54 0.36
N ALA A 131 -0.64 -4.29 0.06
CA ALA A 131 0.28 -3.19 0.27
C ALA A 131 0.64 -3.00 1.75
N MET A 132 -0.31 -3.18 2.67
CA MET A 132 -0.03 -3.15 4.11
C MET A 132 1.03 -4.20 4.48
N GLY A 133 0.90 -5.44 4.00
CA GLY A 133 1.92 -6.48 4.22
C GLY A 133 3.29 -6.09 3.66
N ASN A 134 3.33 -5.55 2.45
CA ASN A 134 4.57 -5.08 1.80
C ASN A 134 5.22 -3.89 2.53
N SER A 135 4.42 -3.04 3.18
CA SER A 135 4.92 -1.94 4.02
C SER A 135 5.76 -2.44 5.19
N PHE A 136 5.37 -3.55 5.84
CA PHE A 136 6.15 -4.15 6.93
C PHE A 136 7.49 -4.72 6.43
N LEU A 137 7.51 -5.37 5.27
CA LEU A 137 8.74 -5.84 4.65
C LEU A 137 9.69 -4.68 4.31
N THR A 138 9.13 -3.61 3.76
CA THR A 138 9.87 -2.42 3.32
C THR A 138 10.44 -1.64 4.49
N ILE A 139 9.65 -1.39 5.54
CA ILE A 139 10.11 -0.59 6.68
C ILE A 139 11.24 -1.30 7.44
N VAL A 140 11.16 -2.63 7.63
CA VAL A 140 12.23 -3.37 8.32
C VAL A 140 13.55 -3.22 7.56
N SER A 141 13.49 -3.39 6.25
CA SER A 141 14.65 -3.23 5.37
C SER A 141 15.23 -1.80 5.44
N ALA A 142 14.38 -0.79 5.44
CA ALA A 142 14.80 0.61 5.54
C ALA A 142 15.38 0.95 6.93
N GLU A 143 14.79 0.41 8.00
CA GLU A 143 15.23 0.66 9.37
C GLU A 143 16.57 0.02 9.70
N ILE A 144 16.86 -1.17 9.13
CA ILE A 144 18.15 -1.85 9.29
C ILE A 144 19.30 -0.99 8.74
N VAL A 145 19.07 -0.32 7.61
CA VAL A 145 20.13 0.40 6.89
C VAL A 145 20.31 1.84 7.40
N ALA A 146 19.22 2.53 7.72
CA ALA A 146 19.26 3.99 7.90
C ALA A 146 18.35 4.53 9.02
N ALA A 147 18.05 3.74 10.06
CA ALA A 147 17.32 4.23 11.23
C ALA A 147 18.04 3.95 12.55
N GLN A 148 18.00 4.92 13.46
CA GLN A 148 18.43 4.74 14.84
C GLN A 148 17.31 4.15 15.71
N GLU A 149 16.05 4.45 15.36
CA GLU A 149 14.85 3.96 16.04
C GLU A 149 13.95 3.20 15.06
N GLY A 150 13.33 2.13 15.54
CA GLY A 150 12.44 1.28 14.75
C GLY A 150 12.58 -0.19 15.14
N LEU A 151 11.59 -1.01 14.81
CA LEU A 151 11.62 -2.45 15.06
C LEU A 151 12.73 -3.13 14.27
N GLY A 152 12.96 -2.76 13.01
CA GLY A 152 14.06 -3.28 12.19
C GLY A 152 15.42 -2.94 12.79
N ALA A 153 15.61 -1.69 13.23
CA ALA A 153 16.83 -1.25 13.91
C ALA A 153 17.05 -1.97 15.25
N LEU A 154 15.99 -2.17 16.03
CA LEU A 154 16.04 -2.92 17.29
C LEU A 154 16.47 -4.38 17.06
N ILE A 155 15.85 -5.06 16.09
CA ILE A 155 16.19 -6.43 15.71
C ILE A 155 17.65 -6.52 15.26
N TRP A 156 18.09 -5.58 14.42
CA TRP A 156 19.47 -5.56 13.91
C TRP A 156 20.50 -5.34 15.01
N ASN A 157 20.24 -4.39 15.91
CA ASN A 157 21.11 -4.13 17.05
C ASN A 157 21.16 -5.34 17.99
N ALA A 158 20.02 -5.94 18.33
CA ALA A 158 19.97 -7.14 19.16
C ALA A 158 20.78 -8.30 18.56
N ARG A 159 20.69 -8.48 17.23
CA ARG A 159 21.52 -9.46 16.48
C ARG A 159 23.01 -9.18 16.64
N ASN A 160 23.45 -7.93 16.50
CA ASN A 160 24.87 -7.58 16.61
C ASN A 160 25.45 -7.84 18.02
N TYR A 161 24.62 -7.77 19.06
CA TYR A 161 25.03 -8.10 20.44
C TYR A 161 24.80 -9.56 20.82
N GLY A 162 24.44 -10.43 19.88
CA GLY A 162 24.16 -11.85 20.16
C GLY A 162 22.95 -12.10 21.05
N ARG A 163 22.07 -11.11 21.23
CA ARG A 163 20.87 -11.21 22.08
C ARG A 163 19.71 -11.79 21.28
N THR A 164 19.75 -13.10 21.05
CA THR A 164 18.72 -13.83 20.30
C THR A 164 17.33 -13.68 20.91
N ASP A 165 17.22 -13.62 22.24
CA ASP A 165 15.94 -13.38 22.94
C ASP A 165 15.25 -12.12 22.43
N TRP A 166 15.99 -11.01 22.33
CA TRP A 166 15.49 -9.73 21.84
C TRP A 166 15.19 -9.73 20.34
N VAL A 167 15.93 -10.52 19.55
CA VAL A 167 15.62 -10.74 18.13
C VAL A 167 14.25 -11.41 17.99
N PHE A 168 13.99 -12.49 18.74
CA PHE A 168 12.68 -13.17 18.72
C PHE A 168 11.55 -12.26 19.19
N VAL A 169 11.74 -11.52 20.28
CA VAL A 169 10.76 -10.53 20.76
C VAL A 169 10.44 -9.50 19.67
N GLY A 170 11.45 -8.96 18.99
CA GLY A 170 11.25 -8.01 17.90
C GLY A 170 10.45 -8.58 16.72
N ILE A 171 10.77 -9.81 16.29
CA ILE A 171 10.07 -10.50 15.19
C ILE A 171 8.61 -10.78 15.56
N ILE A 172 8.35 -11.27 16.79
CA ILE A 172 6.98 -11.55 17.26
C ILE A 172 6.16 -10.26 17.31
N VAL A 173 6.73 -9.18 17.87
CA VAL A 173 6.03 -7.89 17.94
C VAL A 173 5.74 -7.33 16.55
N LEU A 174 6.68 -7.44 15.61
CA LEU A 174 6.45 -7.04 14.22
C LEU A 174 5.30 -7.83 13.59
N GLY A 175 5.27 -9.16 13.79
CA GLY A 175 4.18 -10.02 13.31
C GLY A 175 2.82 -9.68 13.94
N CYS A 176 2.78 -9.46 15.25
CA CYS A 176 1.58 -9.02 15.96
C CYS A 176 1.07 -7.66 15.46
N LEU A 177 1.96 -6.70 15.21
CA LEU A 177 1.58 -5.41 14.65
C LEU A 177 1.05 -5.54 13.23
N GLY A 178 1.71 -6.31 12.37
CA GLY A 178 1.22 -6.57 11.00
C GLY A 178 -0.17 -7.18 11.01
N PHE A 179 -0.38 -8.21 11.84
CA PHE A 179 -1.68 -8.84 12.02
C PHE A 179 -2.73 -7.85 12.55
N LEU A 180 -2.38 -7.03 13.55
CA LEU A 180 -3.27 -6.03 14.11
C LEU A 180 -3.70 -4.99 13.06
N PHE A 181 -2.76 -4.47 12.28
CA PHE A 181 -3.03 -3.49 11.22
C PHE A 181 -3.93 -4.08 10.12
N ASP A 182 -3.67 -5.30 9.65
CA ASP A 182 -4.55 -5.96 8.67
C ASP A 182 -5.95 -6.19 9.25
N ARG A 183 -6.05 -6.59 10.52
CA ARG A 183 -7.34 -6.82 11.18
C ARG A 183 -8.15 -5.54 11.34
N ILE A 184 -7.51 -4.44 11.74
CA ILE A 184 -8.12 -3.11 11.82
C ILE A 184 -8.61 -2.69 10.44
N LEU A 185 -7.76 -2.82 9.41
CA LEU A 185 -8.13 -2.48 8.03
C LEU A 185 -9.35 -3.28 7.57
N ARG A 186 -9.37 -4.60 7.81
CA ARG A 186 -10.51 -5.46 7.47
C ARG A 186 -11.77 -5.06 8.22
N ALA A 187 -11.68 -4.75 9.52
CA ALA A 187 -12.83 -4.34 10.32
C ALA A 187 -13.39 -2.98 9.88
N VAL A 188 -12.53 -2.01 9.57
CA VAL A 188 -12.92 -0.70 9.05
C VAL A 188 -13.55 -0.85 7.66
N ALA A 189 -12.93 -1.62 6.77
CA ALA A 189 -13.48 -1.88 5.43
C ALA A 189 -14.85 -2.58 5.50
N ALA A 190 -14.99 -3.59 6.35
CA ALA A 190 -16.24 -4.29 6.60
C ALA A 190 -17.37 -3.35 7.03
N LYS A 191 -17.08 -2.45 7.97
CA LYS A 191 -18.09 -1.54 8.54
C LYS A 191 -18.49 -0.46 7.53
N THR A 192 -17.53 0.12 6.83
CA THR A 192 -17.75 1.27 5.93
C THR A 192 -18.25 0.85 4.55
N LEU A 193 -17.80 -0.31 4.05
CA LEU A 193 -17.96 -0.72 2.65
C LEU A 193 -18.86 -1.96 2.48
N LYS A 194 -19.62 -2.34 3.52
CA LYS A 194 -20.62 -3.43 3.48
C LYS A 194 -21.58 -3.31 2.30
N ARG A 195 -21.91 -2.08 1.90
CA ARG A 195 -22.81 -1.76 0.78
C ARG A 195 -22.25 -2.13 -0.60
N TYR A 196 -20.94 -2.37 -0.71
CA TYR A 196 -20.24 -2.68 -1.97
C TYR A 196 -19.89 -4.17 -2.12
N GLY A 197 -20.57 -5.07 -1.39
CA GLY A 197 -20.38 -6.52 -1.54
C GLY A 197 -19.09 -7.06 -0.93
N VAL A 198 -18.48 -6.32 0.00
CA VAL A 198 -17.31 -6.78 0.75
C VAL A 198 -17.77 -7.86 1.75
N ASN A 199 -17.72 -9.12 1.32
CA ASN A 199 -17.94 -10.26 2.20
C ASN A 199 -16.67 -10.50 3.01
N VAL A 200 -16.80 -10.32 4.32
CA VAL A 200 -15.70 -10.36 5.28
C VAL A 200 -15.25 -11.78 5.52
#